data_AF-A0A7S0ZRS1-F1
#
_entry.id   AF-A0A7S0ZRS1-F1
#
_cell.length_a   1.000
_cell.length_b   1.000
_cell.length_c   1.000
_cell.angle_alpha   90.00
_cell.angle_beta   90.00
_cell.angle_gamma   90.00
#
_symmetry.space_group_name_H-M   'P 1'
#
loop_
_entity.id
_entity.type
_entity.pdbx_description
1 polymer ?
#
loop_
_entity_poly.entity_id
_entity_poly.type
_entity_poly.pdbx_seq_one_letter_code
_entity_poly.pdbx_strand_id
1 'polypeptide(L)'
;SSHWGGRKVWICQQKHCDMLRVFKVGTLSSLVWHVLAETTDFGKAFLEANKERSDVITLESGLQYKVLESGVGLSHATAEGVVECHYIGTTLSLTPDVLEKEAEEWDAFDSRYASDGVARLTPSRVIKGWAEALQMMVEGDKWELYMPSELAYGDKGSGEKIQAGDVLVFYVEALKIRGPKIRTLECNFKTQDNCEPDEQRLLSAWADKSLAEIDVAKKDLRVTKESPDVTESDREQAKEDLLFMMRVTKAKKKDEL
;
A
#
# COMPACT_ATOMS: atom_id res chain seq x y z
N SER A 1 -43.76 72.97 29.45
CA SER A 1 -42.42 72.34 29.39
C SER A 1 -42.58 70.85 29.66
N SER A 2 -42.18 70.02 28.68
CA SER A 2 -41.70 68.61 28.79
C SER A 2 -42.39 67.65 29.79
N HIS A 3 -43.34 66.81 29.33
CA HIS A 3 -43.16 65.41 28.85
C HIS A 3 -42.83 64.36 29.94
N TRP A 4 -43.81 63.55 30.40
CA TRP A 4 -44.15 62.15 29.99
C TRP A 4 -43.00 61.15 30.29
N GLY A 5 -43.15 59.97 30.92
CA GLY A 5 -44.22 59.05 31.35
C GLY A 5 -43.52 57.68 31.51
N GLY A 6 -43.65 56.93 32.61
CA GLY A 6 -44.69 55.93 32.83
C GLY A 6 -44.09 54.51 32.97
N ARG A 7 -44.31 53.84 34.11
CA ARG A 7 -44.16 52.37 34.25
C ARG A 7 -45.54 51.81 34.63
N LYS A 8 -46.10 50.98 33.76
CA LYS A 8 -47.38 50.28 33.98
C LYS A 8 -47.13 48.98 34.74
N VAL A 9 -47.93 48.80 35.79
CA VAL A 9 -48.22 47.54 36.46
C VAL A 9 -49.22 46.75 35.62
N TRP A 10 -49.23 45.42 35.75
CA TRP A 10 -50.38 44.56 36.06
C TRP A 10 -50.23 43.14 35.50
N ILE A 11 -50.18 42.21 36.44
CA ILE A 11 -50.40 40.77 36.29
C ILE A 11 -51.85 40.54 35.87
N CYS A 12 -52.11 39.60 34.95
CA CYS A 12 -53.37 38.86 34.94
C CYS A 12 -53.20 37.43 34.39
N GLN A 13 -54.00 36.55 34.97
CA GLN A 13 -54.01 35.09 34.99
C GLN A 13 -54.44 34.41 33.67
N GLN A 14 -53.78 33.28 33.38
CA GLN A 14 -54.33 31.92 33.25
C GLN A 14 -55.63 31.68 32.47
N LYS A 15 -55.54 30.81 31.43
CA LYS A 15 -56.49 29.80 30.88
C LYS A 15 -55.96 29.42 29.47
N HIS A 16 -55.60 28.18 29.14
CA HIS A 16 -56.39 26.95 28.95
C HIS A 16 -55.43 25.73 28.95
N CYS A 17 -55.71 24.66 29.71
CA CYS A 17 -56.26 23.34 29.27
C CYS A 17 -55.47 22.69 28.12
N ASP A 18 -55.11 21.41 28.07
CA ASP A 18 -55.32 20.21 28.90
C ASP A 18 -54.36 19.12 28.32
N MET A 19 -53.70 18.34 29.17
CA MET A 19 -53.93 16.89 29.33
C MET A 19 -53.35 15.98 28.22
N LEU A 20 -52.27 15.24 28.54
CA LEU A 20 -52.24 13.77 28.64
C LEU A 20 -50.80 13.24 28.64
N ARG A 21 -50.51 12.42 29.65
CA ARG A 21 -49.33 11.58 29.78
C ARG A 21 -49.19 10.65 28.57
N VAL A 22 -47.99 10.60 28.00
CA VAL A 22 -47.49 9.42 27.28
C VAL A 22 -46.16 9.04 27.91
N PHE A 23 -46.17 7.94 28.67
CA PHE A 23 -44.96 7.22 29.04
C PHE A 23 -44.34 6.67 27.75
N LYS A 24 -43.16 7.16 27.37
CA LYS A 24 -42.25 6.43 26.49
C LYS A 24 -40.92 6.32 27.20
N VAL A 25 -40.67 5.13 27.76
CA VAL A 25 -39.33 4.65 28.07
C VAL A 25 -38.61 4.53 26.73
N GLY A 26 -37.96 5.61 26.32
CA GLY A 26 -37.06 5.63 25.18
C GLY A 26 -35.72 5.12 25.66
N THR A 27 -35.37 3.90 25.24
CA THR A 27 -34.02 3.35 25.33
C THR A 27 -33.00 4.43 24.96
N LEU A 28 -32.10 4.75 25.89
CA LEU A 28 -30.83 5.40 25.59
C LEU A 28 -30.06 4.47 24.65
N SER A 29 -30.32 4.61 23.35
CA SER A 29 -29.43 4.08 22.33
C SER A 29 -28.14 4.87 22.47
N SER A 30 -27.17 4.28 23.16
CA SER A 30 -25.80 4.74 23.19
C SER A 30 -25.32 4.83 21.74
N LEU A 31 -25.41 6.02 21.16
CA LEU A 31 -24.67 6.39 19.97
C LEU A 31 -23.21 6.42 20.41
N VAL A 32 -22.57 5.25 20.34
CA VAL A 32 -21.11 5.17 20.26
C VAL A 32 -20.75 5.80 18.93
N TRP A 33 -20.51 7.11 18.95
CA TRP A 33 -19.76 7.77 17.88
C TRP A 33 -18.42 7.06 17.84
N HIS A 34 -18.25 6.18 16.86
CA HIS A 34 -16.91 5.84 16.42
C HIS A 34 -16.37 7.16 15.89
N VAL A 35 -15.44 7.77 16.62
CA VAL A 35 -14.56 8.77 16.03
C VAL A 35 -13.85 8.01 14.92
N LEU A 36 -14.35 8.16 13.70
CA LEU A 36 -13.64 7.69 12.53
C LEU A 36 -12.37 8.52 12.50
N ALA A 37 -11.23 7.83 12.35
CA ALA A 37 -9.99 8.53 12.11
C ALA A 37 -10.19 9.43 10.90
N GLU A 38 -9.87 10.71 11.03
CA GLU A 38 -10.11 11.66 9.95
C GLU A 38 -8.84 12.44 9.64
N THR A 39 -8.48 12.43 8.37
CA THR A 39 -7.47 13.33 7.82
C THR A 39 -7.84 14.78 8.14
N THR A 40 -6.84 15.59 8.51
CA THR A 40 -7.04 17.02 8.82
C THR A 40 -7.69 17.76 7.65
N ASP A 41 -8.40 18.86 7.92
CA ASP A 41 -9.01 19.67 6.86
C ASP A 41 -7.98 20.19 5.86
N PHE A 42 -6.78 20.54 6.33
CA PHE A 42 -5.65 20.91 5.48
C PHE A 42 -5.22 19.73 4.58
N GLY A 43 -5.07 18.53 5.16
CA GLY A 43 -4.75 17.32 4.41
C GLY A 43 -5.83 16.94 3.39
N LYS A 44 -7.11 17.06 3.75
CA LYS A 44 -8.24 16.84 2.84
C LYS A 44 -8.20 17.82 1.67
N ALA A 45 -8.01 19.12 1.95
CA ALA A 45 -7.90 20.13 0.90
C ALA A 45 -6.71 19.88 -0.04
N PHE A 46 -5.57 19.46 0.50
CA PHE A 46 -4.41 19.04 -0.29
C PHE A 46 -4.76 17.86 -1.21
N LEU A 47 -5.32 16.78 -0.67
CA LEU A 47 -5.66 15.58 -1.44
C LEU A 47 -6.74 15.86 -2.50
N GLU A 48 -7.71 16.72 -2.20
CA GLU A 48 -8.75 17.15 -3.15
C GLU A 48 -8.18 17.97 -4.30
N ALA A 49 -7.17 18.82 -4.06
CA ALA A 49 -6.47 19.51 -5.14
C ALA A 49 -5.52 18.57 -5.91
N ASN A 50 -4.87 17.64 -5.20
CA ASN A 50 -3.86 16.76 -5.77
C ASN A 50 -4.46 15.76 -6.78
N LYS A 51 -5.64 15.21 -6.50
CA LYS A 51 -6.33 14.28 -7.43
C LYS A 51 -6.75 14.89 -8.77
N GLU A 52 -6.84 16.23 -8.85
CA GLU A 52 -7.18 16.93 -10.09
C GLU A 52 -5.98 17.06 -11.03
N ARG A 53 -4.77 16.74 -10.55
CA ARG A 53 -3.57 16.73 -11.37
C ARG A 53 -3.59 15.52 -12.30
N SER A 54 -3.28 15.74 -13.58
CA SER A 54 -3.33 14.69 -14.61
C SER A 54 -2.30 13.57 -14.43
N ASP A 55 -1.24 13.82 -13.65
CA ASP A 55 -0.17 12.85 -13.34
C ASP A 55 -0.46 12.04 -12.05
N VAL A 56 -1.61 12.28 -11.40
CA VAL A 56 -2.01 11.61 -10.17
C VAL A 56 -3.16 10.65 -10.46
N ILE A 57 -3.03 9.43 -9.93
CA ILE A 57 -4.07 8.40 -9.96
C ILE A 57 -4.60 8.25 -8.55
N THR A 58 -5.94 8.25 -8.40
CA THR A 58 -6.61 8.03 -7.11
C THR A 58 -7.29 6.65 -7.11
N LEU A 59 -7.00 5.86 -6.08
CA LEU A 59 -7.60 4.54 -5.85
C LEU A 59 -8.90 4.64 -5.04
N GLU A 60 -9.71 3.60 -5.08
CA GLU A 60 -10.95 3.51 -4.31
C GLU A 60 -10.72 3.62 -2.79
N SER A 61 -9.55 3.21 -2.31
CA SER A 61 -9.14 3.35 -0.92
C SER A 61 -8.91 4.79 -0.47
N GLY A 62 -8.79 5.73 -1.42
CA GLY A 62 -8.35 7.10 -1.19
C GLY A 62 -6.84 7.31 -1.29
N LEU A 63 -6.05 6.24 -1.46
CA LEU A 63 -4.63 6.36 -1.79
C LEU A 63 -4.49 7.07 -3.14
N GLN A 64 -3.62 8.06 -3.21
CA GLN A 64 -3.23 8.69 -4.46
C GLN A 64 -1.78 8.37 -4.75
N TYR A 65 -1.42 8.22 -6.01
CA TYR A 65 -0.03 8.04 -6.41
C TYR A 65 0.26 8.66 -7.76
N LYS A 66 1.54 8.97 -7.98
CA LYS A 66 2.10 9.42 -9.24
C LYS A 66 3.22 8.46 -9.63
N VAL A 67 3.20 7.99 -10.87
CA VAL A 67 4.30 7.20 -11.43
C VAL A 67 5.39 8.17 -11.92
N LEU A 68 6.57 8.11 -11.30
CA LEU A 68 7.73 8.88 -11.73
C LEU A 68 8.53 8.11 -12.79
N GLU A 69 8.72 6.82 -12.55
CA GLU A 69 9.38 5.90 -13.48
C GLU A 69 8.67 4.55 -13.45
N SER A 70 8.39 3.98 -14.62
CA SER A 70 7.85 2.63 -14.74
C SER A 70 8.96 1.60 -14.78
N GLY A 71 8.89 0.64 -13.88
CA GLY A 71 9.81 -0.48 -13.83
C GLY A 71 9.62 -1.46 -14.98
N VAL A 72 10.62 -2.34 -15.15
CA VAL A 72 10.62 -3.41 -16.15
C VAL A 72 10.27 -4.77 -15.53
N GLY A 73 10.00 -4.81 -14.23
CA GLY A 73 9.61 -6.03 -13.52
C GLY A 73 8.31 -6.63 -14.05
N LEU A 74 8.22 -7.95 -13.99
CA LEU A 74 7.11 -8.73 -14.54
C LEU A 74 6.28 -9.44 -13.46
N SER A 75 6.38 -8.93 -12.23
CA SER A 75 5.76 -9.52 -11.05
C SER A 75 5.40 -8.45 -10.04
N HIS A 76 4.28 -8.65 -9.34
CA HIS A 76 3.91 -7.92 -8.14
C HIS A 76 4.13 -8.77 -6.89
N ALA A 77 4.42 -8.13 -5.76
CA ALA A 77 4.43 -8.82 -4.48
C ALA A 77 3.02 -9.29 -4.11
N THR A 78 2.91 -10.47 -3.49
CA THR A 78 1.70 -10.80 -2.71
C THR A 78 1.74 -10.09 -1.35
N ALA A 79 0.69 -10.23 -0.56
CA ALA A 79 0.65 -9.75 0.82
C ALA A 79 1.84 -10.21 1.69
N GLU A 80 2.39 -11.40 1.41
CA GLU A 80 3.52 -12.00 2.14
C GLU A 80 4.86 -11.88 1.40
N GLY A 81 4.87 -11.32 0.18
CA GLY A 81 6.08 -11.04 -0.57
C GLY A 81 6.92 -9.96 0.11
N VAL A 82 8.24 -9.99 -0.08
CA VAL A 82 9.15 -8.97 0.46
C VAL A 82 9.54 -8.03 -0.68
N VAL A 83 9.27 -6.74 -0.52
CA VAL A 83 9.75 -5.70 -1.43
C VAL A 83 10.96 -5.02 -0.80
N GLU A 84 12.09 -5.14 -1.48
CA GLU A 84 13.30 -4.36 -1.23
C GLU A 84 13.14 -2.99 -1.89
N CYS A 85 13.24 -1.91 -1.12
CA CYS A 85 13.01 -0.56 -1.63
C CYS A 85 13.92 0.49 -0.99
N HIS A 86 14.08 1.61 -1.67
CA HIS A 86 14.43 2.88 -1.05
C HIS A 86 13.17 3.73 -0.90
N TYR A 87 13.15 4.57 0.13
CA TYR A 87 12.08 5.55 0.31
C TYR A 87 12.52 6.77 1.10
N ILE A 88 11.76 7.84 0.92
CA ILE A 88 11.77 9.05 1.74
C ILE A 88 10.32 9.34 2.13
N GLY A 89 10.05 9.55 3.42
CA GLY A 89 8.72 9.86 3.93
C GLY A 89 8.69 11.22 4.63
N THR A 90 7.71 12.05 4.27
CA THR A 90 7.43 13.35 4.91
C THR A 90 5.93 13.52 5.19
N THR A 91 5.58 14.53 5.97
CA THR A 91 4.19 14.98 6.15
C THR A 91 4.04 16.38 5.55
N LEU A 92 2.80 16.79 5.27
CA LEU A 92 2.54 18.16 4.80
C LEU A 92 2.91 19.23 5.86
N SER A 93 2.93 18.85 7.14
CA SER A 93 3.36 19.73 8.22
C SER A 93 4.88 19.95 8.23
N LEU A 94 5.65 18.92 7.87
CA LEU A 94 7.11 19.02 7.74
C LEU A 94 7.52 19.65 6.41
N THR A 95 6.83 19.34 5.32
CA THR A 95 7.12 19.88 3.98
C THR A 95 5.84 20.44 3.35
N PRO A 96 5.43 21.67 3.69
CA PRO A 96 4.20 22.27 3.16
C PRO A 96 4.20 22.46 1.63
N ASP A 97 5.38 22.59 1.04
CA ASP A 97 5.68 22.76 -0.38
C ASP A 97 6.17 21.47 -1.05
N VAL A 98 5.72 20.31 -0.56
CA VAL A 98 6.18 18.98 -1.01
C VAL A 98 6.07 18.75 -2.53
N LEU A 99 5.11 19.39 -3.19
CA LEU A 99 4.89 19.27 -4.64
C LEU A 99 5.87 20.09 -5.49
N GLU A 100 6.55 21.06 -4.87
CA GLU A 100 7.49 21.98 -5.53
C GLU A 100 8.95 21.57 -5.31
N LYS A 101 9.18 20.50 -4.52
CA LYS A 101 10.50 20.02 -4.09
C LYS A 101 10.77 18.61 -4.56
N GLU A 102 12.03 18.34 -4.88
CA GLU A 102 12.49 16.97 -5.09
C GLU A 102 12.51 16.21 -3.74
N ALA A 103 12.36 14.89 -3.79
CA ALA A 103 12.19 14.07 -2.59
C ALA A 103 13.38 14.18 -1.61
N GLU A 104 14.59 14.39 -2.13
CA GLU A 104 15.81 14.57 -1.36
C GLU A 104 15.84 15.90 -0.57
N GLU A 105 15.00 16.87 -0.94
CA GLU A 105 14.89 18.17 -0.27
C GLU A 105 13.78 18.20 0.81
N TRP A 106 13.03 17.12 0.97
CA TRP A 106 11.96 17.05 1.97
C TRP A 106 12.52 16.97 3.40
N ASP A 107 11.82 17.62 4.33
CA ASP A 107 12.06 17.47 5.76
C ASP A 107 11.51 16.12 6.24
N ALA A 108 12.27 15.05 5.99
CA ALA A 108 11.80 13.69 6.19
C ALA A 108 11.61 13.32 7.69
N PHE A 109 10.52 12.58 7.96
CA PHE A 109 10.39 11.88 9.24
C PHE A 109 11.15 10.54 9.24
N ASP A 110 11.30 9.91 8.07
CA ASP A 110 12.03 8.67 7.87
C ASP A 110 12.59 8.60 6.43
N SER A 111 13.79 8.04 6.26
CA SER A 111 14.47 7.90 4.97
C SER A 111 15.45 6.74 4.98
N ARG A 112 15.51 5.99 3.88
CA ARG A 112 16.45 4.87 3.68
C ARG A 112 17.59 5.18 2.72
N TYR A 113 17.61 6.37 2.13
CA TYR A 113 18.76 6.89 1.39
C TYR A 113 19.88 7.37 2.32
N ALA A 114 19.53 7.87 3.52
CA ALA A 114 20.48 8.45 4.45
C ALA A 114 21.37 7.42 5.18
N SER A 115 21.06 6.12 5.08
CA SER A 115 21.72 5.06 5.85
C SER A 115 21.82 3.76 5.06
N ASP A 116 22.58 3.73 3.95
CA ASP A 116 23.21 2.55 3.30
C ASP A 116 22.40 1.22 3.28
N GLY A 117 21.07 1.28 3.30
CA GLY A 117 20.24 0.25 3.90
C GLY A 117 18.90 0.17 3.22
N VAL A 118 18.88 -0.63 2.16
CA VAL A 118 17.67 -1.13 1.50
C VAL A 118 16.64 -1.59 2.53
N ALA A 119 15.45 -1.01 2.52
CA ALA A 119 14.35 -1.46 3.37
C ALA A 119 13.73 -2.74 2.78
N ARG A 120 13.43 -3.70 3.66
CA ARG A 120 12.73 -4.93 3.29
C ARG A 120 11.35 -4.89 3.92
N LEU A 121 10.34 -4.57 3.11
CA LEU A 121 8.97 -4.38 3.55
C LEU A 121 8.09 -5.54 3.09
N THR A 122 7.27 -6.07 3.99
CA THR A 122 6.25 -7.07 3.66
C THR A 122 4.88 -6.36 3.70
N PRO A 123 4.07 -6.39 2.63
CA PRO A 123 2.81 -5.65 2.56
C PRO A 123 1.86 -5.92 3.74
N SER A 124 1.80 -7.15 4.25
CA SER A 124 0.96 -7.50 5.40
C SER A 124 1.43 -6.94 6.76
N ARG A 125 2.60 -6.30 6.82
CA ARG A 125 3.25 -5.82 8.06
C ARG A 125 3.47 -4.31 8.10
N VAL A 126 2.98 -3.59 7.11
CA VAL A 126 3.13 -2.14 6.97
C VAL A 126 1.77 -1.43 7.01
N ILE A 127 1.76 -0.10 7.06
CA ILE A 127 0.51 0.68 7.02
C ILE A 127 -0.27 0.41 5.72
N LYS A 128 -1.59 0.59 5.77
CA LYS A 128 -2.51 0.13 4.71
C LYS A 128 -2.16 0.68 3.33
N GLY A 129 -1.81 1.96 3.23
CA GLY A 129 -1.45 2.55 1.94
C GLY A 129 -0.14 1.98 1.36
N TRP A 130 0.83 1.62 2.21
CA TRP A 130 2.01 0.88 1.76
C TRP A 130 1.66 -0.54 1.32
N ALA A 131 0.78 -1.21 2.05
CA ALA A 131 0.34 -2.56 1.70
C ALA A 131 -0.29 -2.60 0.30
N GLU A 132 -1.12 -1.60 -0.03
CA GLU A 132 -1.73 -1.45 -1.35
C GLU A 132 -0.69 -1.12 -2.43
N ALA A 133 0.12 -0.07 -2.23
CA ALA A 133 1.11 0.37 -3.20
C ALA A 133 2.12 -0.73 -3.56
N LEU A 134 2.70 -1.41 -2.57
CA LEU A 134 3.72 -2.45 -2.80
C LEU A 134 3.20 -3.65 -3.59
N GLN A 135 1.91 -3.95 -3.50
CA GLN A 135 1.28 -5.04 -4.27
C GLN A 135 0.90 -4.60 -5.70
N MET A 136 1.04 -3.31 -6.02
CA MET A 136 0.82 -2.76 -7.36
C MET A 136 2.12 -2.38 -8.07
N MET A 137 3.23 -2.25 -7.34
CA MET A 137 4.54 -1.94 -7.93
C MET A 137 5.21 -3.20 -8.50
N VAL A 138 6.03 -3.02 -9.53
CA VAL A 138 6.98 -3.99 -10.07
C VAL A 138 8.42 -3.54 -9.80
N GLU A 139 9.38 -4.45 -9.97
CA GLU A 139 10.81 -4.10 -9.87
C GLU A 139 11.17 -2.96 -10.85
N GLY A 140 11.81 -1.92 -10.33
CA GLY A 140 12.22 -0.71 -11.03
C GLY A 140 11.23 0.46 -10.96
N ASP A 141 10.02 0.26 -10.42
CA ASP A 141 9.06 1.36 -10.28
C ASP A 141 9.57 2.43 -9.30
N LYS A 142 9.35 3.70 -9.67
CA LYS A 142 9.52 4.86 -8.78
C LYS A 142 8.23 5.64 -8.69
N TRP A 143 7.63 5.68 -7.52
CA TRP A 143 6.32 6.31 -7.32
C TRP A 143 6.39 7.36 -6.21
N GLU A 144 5.59 8.39 -6.35
CA GLU A 144 5.15 9.22 -5.22
C GLU A 144 3.80 8.72 -4.73
N LEU A 145 3.65 8.55 -3.41
CA LEU A 145 2.41 8.17 -2.75
C LEU A 145 1.92 9.33 -1.89
N TYR A 146 0.63 9.65 -1.96
CA TYR A 146 -0.04 10.62 -1.11
C TYR A 146 -1.13 9.90 -0.34
N MET A 147 -0.91 9.73 0.96
CA MET A 147 -1.65 8.80 1.79
C MET A 147 -2.49 9.54 2.84
N PRO A 148 -3.83 9.47 2.75
CA PRO A 148 -4.69 9.97 3.83
C PRO A 148 -4.40 9.22 5.14
N SER A 149 -4.64 9.89 6.27
CA SER A 149 -4.28 9.39 7.60
C SER A 149 -4.93 8.04 7.94
N GLU A 150 -6.11 7.76 7.38
CA GLU A 150 -6.91 6.55 7.51
C GLU A 150 -6.21 5.31 6.92
N LEU A 151 -5.32 5.54 5.95
CA LEU A 151 -4.44 4.53 5.37
C LEU A 151 -3.05 4.50 6.03
N ALA A 152 -2.79 5.42 6.97
CA ALA A 152 -1.55 5.59 7.70
C ALA A 152 -1.73 5.44 9.22
N TYR A 153 -1.44 6.49 10.01
CA TYR A 153 -1.42 6.47 11.48
C TYR A 153 -2.68 7.07 12.14
N GLY A 154 -3.65 7.55 11.35
CA GLY A 154 -4.93 8.09 11.81
C GLY A 154 -4.82 9.18 12.87
N ASP A 155 -5.82 9.26 13.75
CA ASP A 155 -5.90 10.26 14.83
C ASP A 155 -4.83 10.13 15.91
N LYS A 156 -4.08 9.02 15.92
CA LYS A 156 -3.03 8.80 16.92
C LYS A 156 -1.72 9.43 16.52
N GLY A 157 -1.46 9.58 15.22
CA GLY A 157 -0.14 9.90 14.71
C GLY A 157 0.90 8.84 15.12
N SER A 158 2.18 9.20 15.04
CA SER A 158 3.29 8.34 15.44
C SER A 158 4.54 9.16 15.79
N GLY A 159 5.05 8.96 16.99
CA GLY A 159 6.22 9.68 17.49
C GLY A 159 5.98 11.19 17.57
N GLU A 160 7.05 11.96 17.42
CA GLU A 160 7.00 13.43 17.49
C GLU A 160 6.76 14.09 16.13
N LYS A 161 7.03 13.38 15.04
CA LYS A 161 7.06 13.93 13.68
C LYS A 161 5.78 13.69 12.87
N ILE A 162 4.99 12.69 13.23
CA ILE A 162 3.72 12.38 12.56
C ILE A 162 2.58 12.70 13.52
N GLN A 163 1.83 13.75 13.23
CA GLN A 163 0.73 14.21 14.07
C GLN A 163 -0.58 13.47 13.74
N ALA A 164 -1.58 13.67 14.59
CA ALA A 164 -2.92 13.15 14.39
C ALA A 164 -3.51 13.68 13.06
N GLY A 165 -4.01 12.78 12.21
CA GLY A 165 -4.67 13.16 10.96
C GLY A 165 -3.74 13.65 9.84
N ASP A 166 -2.42 13.52 10.01
CA ASP A 166 -1.44 13.91 8.99
C ASP A 166 -1.60 13.07 7.71
N VAL A 167 -1.52 13.75 6.56
CA VAL A 167 -1.25 13.11 5.27
C VAL A 167 0.23 12.80 5.19
N LEU A 168 0.55 11.57 4.79
CA LEU A 168 1.92 11.17 4.52
C LEU A 168 2.19 11.25 3.02
N VAL A 169 3.37 11.76 2.68
CA VAL A 169 3.88 11.74 1.31
C VAL A 169 5.14 10.90 1.29
N PHE A 170 5.20 9.95 0.36
CA PHE A 170 6.37 9.08 0.18
C PHE A 170 6.86 9.14 -1.24
N TYR A 171 8.18 9.19 -1.40
CA TYR A 171 8.86 8.74 -2.61
C TYR A 171 9.32 7.30 -2.37
N VAL A 172 9.10 6.41 -3.33
CA VAL A 172 9.41 4.99 -3.22
C VAL A 172 10.07 4.49 -4.50
N GLU A 173 11.21 3.82 -4.37
CA GLU A 173 11.90 3.10 -5.45
C GLU A 173 11.88 1.60 -5.13
N ALA A 174 11.15 0.79 -5.91
CA ALA A 174 11.07 -0.65 -5.74
C ALA A 174 12.27 -1.33 -6.43
N LEU A 175 13.17 -1.91 -5.65
CA LEU A 175 14.43 -2.47 -6.15
C LEU A 175 14.31 -3.96 -6.51
N LYS A 176 13.70 -4.74 -5.61
CA LYS A 176 13.58 -6.20 -5.78
C LYS A 176 12.33 -6.73 -5.09
N ILE A 177 11.69 -7.72 -5.70
CA ILE A 177 10.59 -8.47 -5.09
C ILE A 177 11.07 -9.91 -4.83
N ARG A 178 11.03 -10.33 -3.57
CA ARG A 178 11.46 -11.65 -3.11
C ARG A 178 10.28 -12.43 -2.53
N GLY A 179 10.38 -13.75 -2.57
CA GLY A 179 9.38 -14.65 -2.02
C GLY A 179 8.09 -14.62 -2.83
N PRO A 180 6.92 -14.84 -2.19
CA PRO A 180 5.66 -15.01 -2.91
C PRO A 180 5.26 -13.79 -3.74
N LYS A 181 5.23 -13.96 -5.07
CA LYS A 181 4.90 -12.94 -6.08
C LYS A 181 3.90 -13.47 -7.11
N ILE A 182 3.17 -12.55 -7.74
CA ILE A 182 2.20 -12.83 -8.81
C ILE A 182 2.76 -12.27 -10.11
N ARG A 183 2.83 -13.10 -11.16
CA ARG A 183 3.26 -12.64 -12.49
C ARG A 183 2.22 -11.70 -13.10
N THR A 184 2.67 -10.59 -13.67
CA THR A 184 1.83 -9.70 -14.48
C THR A 184 1.64 -10.24 -15.88
N LEU A 185 2.68 -10.88 -16.42
CA LEU A 185 2.69 -11.53 -17.73
C LEU A 185 3.34 -12.91 -17.63
N GLU A 186 2.82 -13.87 -18.38
CA GLU A 186 3.43 -15.19 -18.50
C GLU A 186 4.57 -15.17 -19.51
N CYS A 187 5.72 -15.72 -19.11
CA CYS A 187 6.83 -16.04 -20.00
C CYS A 187 6.38 -16.98 -21.14
N ASN A 188 6.58 -16.53 -22.39
CA ASN A 188 6.35 -17.32 -23.57
C ASN A 188 7.61 -18.15 -23.87
N PHE A 189 7.54 -19.47 -23.70
CA PHE A 189 8.75 -20.28 -23.85
C PHE A 189 9.28 -20.40 -25.28
N LYS A 190 8.43 -20.19 -26.31
CA LYS A 190 8.87 -20.22 -27.72
C LYS A 190 9.57 -18.94 -28.14
N THR A 191 8.97 -17.79 -27.84
CA THR A 191 9.50 -16.48 -28.25
C THR A 191 10.47 -15.90 -27.23
N GLN A 192 10.44 -16.41 -26.00
CA GLN A 192 11.13 -15.90 -24.81
C GLN A 192 10.66 -14.51 -24.37
N ASP A 193 9.52 -14.04 -24.89
CA ASP A 193 8.89 -12.79 -24.45
C ASP A 193 8.41 -12.92 -22.99
N ASN A 194 8.56 -11.84 -22.21
CA ASN A 194 8.12 -11.74 -20.82
C ASN A 194 8.76 -12.78 -19.87
N CYS A 195 9.97 -13.23 -20.17
CA CYS A 195 10.73 -14.14 -19.32
C CYS A 195 11.73 -13.36 -18.45
N GLU A 196 11.67 -13.54 -17.13
CA GLU A 196 12.67 -12.99 -16.20
C GLU A 196 14.06 -13.63 -16.47
N PRO A 197 15.18 -12.96 -16.11
CA PRO A 197 16.52 -13.50 -16.35
C PRO A 197 16.74 -14.91 -15.80
N ASP A 198 16.19 -15.21 -14.61
CA ASP A 198 16.27 -16.55 -14.03
C ASP A 198 15.43 -17.59 -14.79
N GLU A 199 14.28 -17.19 -15.33
CA GLU A 199 13.47 -18.06 -16.20
C GLU A 199 14.20 -18.35 -17.52
N GLN A 200 14.88 -17.35 -18.10
CA GLN A 200 15.70 -17.54 -19.31
C GLN A 200 16.89 -18.46 -19.04
N ARG A 201 17.54 -18.33 -17.88
CA ARG A 201 18.60 -19.25 -17.42
C ARG A 201 18.06 -20.67 -17.29
N LEU A 202 16.88 -20.85 -16.71
CA LEU A 202 16.28 -22.16 -16.55
C LEU A 202 15.78 -22.74 -17.89
N LEU A 203 15.24 -21.92 -18.80
CA LEU A 203 14.86 -22.37 -20.15
C LEU A 203 16.07 -22.86 -20.91
N SER A 204 17.14 -22.08 -20.97
CA SER A 204 18.37 -22.48 -21.65
C SER A 204 18.99 -23.75 -21.04
N ALA A 205 18.86 -23.94 -19.72
CA ALA A 205 19.36 -25.15 -19.05
C ALA A 205 18.51 -26.40 -19.30
N TRP A 206 17.18 -26.26 -19.42
CA TRP A 206 16.24 -27.38 -19.35
C TRP A 206 15.42 -27.63 -20.62
N ALA A 207 15.32 -26.69 -21.55
CA ALA A 207 14.47 -26.81 -22.75
C ALA A 207 14.86 -28.02 -23.61
N ASP A 208 16.17 -28.27 -23.77
CA ASP A 208 16.69 -29.38 -24.58
C ASP A 208 16.76 -30.72 -23.82
N LYS A 209 16.60 -30.70 -22.49
CA LYS A 209 16.70 -31.90 -21.65
C LYS A 209 15.49 -32.81 -21.84
N SER A 210 15.71 -34.12 -21.74
CA SER A 210 14.63 -35.11 -21.78
C SER A 210 13.73 -34.99 -20.54
N LEU A 211 12.48 -35.47 -20.66
CA LEU A 211 11.56 -35.48 -19.50
C LEU A 211 12.12 -36.25 -18.31
N ALA A 212 12.89 -37.32 -18.56
CA ALA A 212 13.54 -38.11 -17.52
C ALA A 212 14.63 -37.31 -16.78
N GLU A 213 15.45 -36.55 -17.50
CA GLU A 213 16.46 -35.66 -16.88
C GLU A 213 15.79 -34.57 -16.03
N ILE A 214 14.71 -33.96 -16.54
CA ILE A 214 13.94 -32.95 -15.79
C ILE A 214 13.30 -33.58 -14.54
N ASP A 215 12.78 -34.81 -14.62
CA ASP A 215 12.18 -35.49 -13.48
C ASP A 215 13.20 -35.81 -12.37
N VAL A 216 14.43 -36.18 -12.73
CA VAL A 216 15.54 -36.35 -11.76
C VAL A 216 15.84 -35.03 -11.06
N ALA A 217 16.05 -33.96 -11.82
CA ALA A 217 16.37 -32.65 -11.24
C ALA A 217 15.26 -32.11 -10.32
N LYS A 218 13.98 -32.31 -10.68
CA LYS A 218 12.86 -31.92 -9.82
C LYS A 218 12.85 -32.69 -8.51
N LYS A 219 13.30 -33.95 -8.51
CA LYS A 219 13.43 -34.74 -7.28
C LYS A 219 14.49 -34.15 -6.37
N ASP A 220 15.64 -33.75 -6.92
CA ASP A 220 16.72 -33.12 -6.15
C ASP A 220 16.26 -31.78 -5.57
N LEU A 221 15.57 -30.93 -6.35
CA LEU A 221 15.01 -29.68 -5.84
C LEU A 221 13.97 -29.88 -4.72
N ARG A 222 13.15 -30.94 -4.77
CA ARG A 222 12.22 -31.27 -3.69
C ARG A 222 12.96 -31.59 -2.39
N VAL A 223 14.07 -32.33 -2.50
CA VAL A 223 14.94 -32.63 -1.35
C VAL A 223 15.56 -31.35 -0.81
N THR A 224 16.13 -30.49 -1.67
CA THR A 224 16.74 -29.22 -1.24
C THR A 224 15.73 -28.31 -0.54
N LYS A 225 14.53 -28.14 -1.12
CA LYS A 225 13.44 -27.34 -0.56
C LYS A 225 13.03 -27.76 0.85
N GLU A 226 13.08 -29.06 1.15
CA GLU A 226 12.64 -29.63 2.43
C GLU A 226 13.81 -29.80 3.41
N SER A 227 15.05 -29.57 2.97
CA SER A 227 16.23 -29.80 3.78
C SER A 227 16.40 -28.71 4.86
N PRO A 228 16.56 -29.10 6.14
CA PRO A 228 16.89 -28.16 7.21
C PRO A 228 18.34 -27.66 7.13
N ASP A 229 19.22 -28.37 6.40
CA ASP A 229 20.67 -28.12 6.36
C ASP A 229 21.07 -27.02 5.36
N VAL A 230 20.15 -26.56 4.52
CA VAL A 230 20.38 -25.48 3.56
C VAL A 230 19.90 -24.13 4.10
N THR A 231 20.38 -23.04 3.51
CA THR A 231 19.92 -21.70 3.92
C THR A 231 18.46 -21.47 3.52
N GLU A 232 17.79 -20.53 4.19
CA GLU A 232 16.42 -20.15 3.81
C GLU A 232 16.36 -19.62 2.38
N SER A 233 17.39 -18.86 1.96
CA SER A 233 17.53 -18.38 0.59
C SER A 233 17.60 -19.53 -0.42
N ASP A 234 18.37 -20.58 -0.12
CA ASP A 234 18.48 -21.75 -1.00
C ASP A 234 17.16 -22.53 -1.08
N ARG A 235 16.42 -22.62 0.03
CA ARG A 235 15.09 -23.26 0.02
C ARG A 235 14.10 -22.50 -0.85
N GLU A 236 14.08 -21.18 -0.74
CA GLU A 236 13.20 -20.34 -1.58
C GLU A 236 13.58 -20.44 -3.05
N GLN A 237 14.88 -20.38 -3.38
CA GLN A 237 15.32 -20.57 -4.76
C GLN A 237 14.93 -21.97 -5.29
N ALA A 238 15.08 -23.01 -4.49
CA ALA A 238 14.67 -24.37 -4.88
C ALA A 238 13.15 -24.48 -5.11
N LYS A 239 12.33 -23.75 -4.36
CA LYS A 239 10.87 -23.68 -4.58
C LYS A 239 10.55 -23.03 -5.92
N GLU A 240 11.19 -21.91 -6.24
CA GLU A 240 10.99 -21.18 -7.50
C GLU A 240 11.45 -22.02 -8.70
N ASP A 241 12.66 -22.59 -8.66
CA ASP A 241 13.20 -23.45 -9.72
C ASP A 241 12.31 -24.68 -9.94
N LEU A 242 11.78 -25.29 -8.87
CA LEU A 242 10.87 -26.43 -8.95
C LEU A 242 9.56 -26.05 -9.64
N LEU A 243 8.96 -24.92 -9.26
CA LEU A 243 7.74 -24.41 -9.88
C LEU A 243 7.97 -24.12 -11.37
N PHE A 244 9.12 -23.52 -11.70
CA PHE A 244 9.49 -23.24 -13.08
C PHE A 244 9.66 -24.52 -13.91
N MET A 245 10.39 -25.52 -13.40
CA MET A 245 10.57 -26.79 -14.08
C MET A 245 9.25 -27.55 -14.27
N MET A 246 8.26 -27.38 -13.38
CA MET A 246 6.91 -27.90 -13.59
C MET A 246 6.22 -27.24 -14.78
N ARG A 247 6.39 -25.93 -14.99
CA ARG A 247 5.89 -25.20 -16.16
C ARG A 247 6.59 -25.66 -17.45
N VAL A 248 7.92 -25.77 -17.44
CA VAL A 248 8.71 -26.31 -18.57
C VAL A 248 8.26 -27.73 -18.94
N THR A 249 8.07 -28.60 -17.94
CA THR A 249 7.57 -29.97 -18.17
C THR A 249 6.20 -29.95 -18.86
N LYS A 250 5.29 -29.06 -18.43
CA LYS A 250 3.95 -28.92 -19.00
C LYS A 250 4.02 -28.43 -20.45
N ALA A 251 4.84 -27.43 -20.73
CA ALA A 251 5.03 -26.90 -22.08
C ALA A 251 5.67 -27.93 -23.02
N LYS A 252 6.70 -28.66 -22.56
CA LYS A 252 7.34 -29.73 -23.36
C LYS A 252 6.36 -30.82 -23.76
N LYS A 253 5.47 -31.23 -22.84
CA LYS A 253 4.41 -32.22 -23.14
C LYS A 253 3.38 -31.73 -24.16
N LYS A 254 3.30 -30.42 -24.38
CA LYS A 254 2.39 -29.76 -25.32
C LYS A 254 3.08 -29.27 -26.60
N ASP A 255 4.37 -29.51 -26.76
CA ASP A 255 5.17 -28.96 -27.88
C ASP A 255 5.14 -27.41 -27.91
N GLU A 256 5.18 -26.82 -26.71
CA GLU A 256 5.12 -25.36 -26.45
C GLU A 256 6.51 -24.76 -26.09
N LEU A 257 7.58 -25.52 -26.25
CA LEU A 257 8.98 -25.04 -26.10
C LEU A 257 9.58 -24.61 -27.44
#